data_AF-A0A2W6DF18-F1
#
_entry.id   AF-A0A2W6DF18-F1
#
_cell.length_a   1.000
_cell.length_b   1.000
_cell.length_c   1.000
_cell.angle_alpha   90.00
_cell.angle_beta   90.00
_cell.angle_gamma   90.00
#
_symmetry.space_group_name_H-M   'P 1'
#
loop_
_entity.id
_entity.type
_entity.pdbx_description
1 polymer ?
#
loop_
_entity_poly.entity_id
_entity_poly.type
_entity_poly.pdbx_seq_one_letter_code
_entity_poly.pdbx_strand_id
1 'polypeptide(L)'
;MADFETFRKPLVALKREPTITIQKRGTMSLNKAAQVALGSPAAVELLFDAARRIVGLRRVDPRADHAYPVRSSTGMENGPFVVSAMAFLHFYDIQQPESLRWSAYVCDGVLCVDLDAEAVAVTSNRATPRQSTGTHVSLSDYRDARDGVDSAIRRQGP
;
A
#
# COMPACT_ATOMS: atom_id res chain seq x y z
N MET A 1 53.73 7.02 9.50
CA MET A 1 52.71 5.94 9.41
C MET A 1 51.38 6.57 9.74
N ALA A 2 50.32 6.29 8.98
CA ALA A 2 49.02 6.88 9.22
C ALA A 2 48.28 6.09 10.31
N ASP A 3 47.79 6.80 11.33
CA ASP A 3 46.96 6.23 12.38
C ASP A 3 45.49 6.27 11.95
N PHE A 4 44.95 5.11 11.57
CA PHE A 4 43.55 4.96 11.24
C PHE A 4 42.74 4.56 12.47
N GLU A 5 41.67 5.30 12.74
CA GLU A 5 40.70 4.95 13.78
C GLU A 5 39.59 4.06 13.20
N THR A 6 39.25 2.99 13.92
CA THR A 6 38.14 2.11 13.54
C THR A 6 36.82 2.72 14.00
N PHE A 7 36.02 3.20 13.05
CA PHE A 7 34.66 3.68 13.32
C PHE A 7 33.79 2.56 13.90
N ARG A 8 33.43 2.66 15.17
CA ARG A 8 32.48 1.78 15.86
C ARG A 8 31.26 2.57 16.30
N LYS A 9 30.34 2.83 15.37
CA LYS A 9 28.99 3.27 15.73
C LYS A 9 28.14 2.03 16.01
N PRO A 10 27.63 1.82 17.23
CA PRO A 10 26.67 0.76 17.46
C PRO A 10 25.49 0.99 16.52
N LEU A 11 25.21 0.00 15.66
CA LEU A 11 23.94 -0.06 14.96
C LEU A 11 22.88 -0.23 16.06
N VAL A 12 22.28 0.88 16.50
CA VAL A 12 21.05 0.81 17.27
C VAL A 12 20.11 0.02 16.40
N ALA A 13 19.74 -1.19 16.83
CA ALA A 13 18.71 -1.94 16.14
C ALA A 13 17.52 -0.99 16.03
N LEU A 14 17.16 -0.59 14.80
CA LEU A 14 15.94 0.18 14.57
C LEU A 14 14.79 -0.72 15.03
N LYS A 15 14.43 -0.61 16.31
CA LYS A 15 13.23 -1.20 16.87
C LYS A 15 12.10 -0.46 16.18
N ARG A 16 11.71 -0.94 15.01
CA ARG A 16 10.63 -0.33 14.24
C ARG A 16 9.40 -0.42 15.13
N GLU A 17 8.82 0.72 15.50
CA GLU A 17 7.61 0.73 16.30
C GLU A 17 6.49 0.02 15.55
N PRO A 18 5.56 -0.67 16.24
CA PRO A 18 4.39 -1.24 15.60
C PRO A 18 3.63 -0.16 14.84
N THR A 19 3.31 -0.43 13.58
CA THR A 19 2.54 0.50 12.74
C THR A 19 1.49 -0.25 11.95
N ILE A 20 0.34 0.42 11.78
CA ILE A 20 -0.73 -0.01 10.89
C ILE A 20 -0.90 1.07 9.83
N THR A 21 -1.03 0.66 8.58
CA THR A 21 -1.42 1.55 7.49
C THR A 21 -2.80 1.13 6.99
N ILE A 22 -3.75 2.05 6.98
CA ILE A 22 -5.05 1.87 6.32
C ILE A 22 -4.93 2.48 4.94
N GLN A 23 -5.09 1.64 3.91
CA GLN A 23 -4.99 2.07 2.53
C GLN A 23 -6.34 2.55 2.03
N LYS A 24 -6.32 3.50 1.09
CA LYS A 24 -7.52 4.06 0.46
C LYS A 24 -8.54 3.02 -0.06
N ARG A 25 -8.07 1.83 -0.44
CA ARG A 25 -8.90 0.75 -1.04
C ARG A 25 -9.33 -0.32 -0.05
N GLY A 26 -9.30 -0.03 1.25
CA GLY A 26 -9.89 -0.90 2.26
C GLY A 26 -9.00 -2.06 2.71
N THR A 27 -7.69 -1.99 2.50
CA THR A 27 -6.73 -2.94 3.06
C THR A 27 -6.00 -2.32 4.25
N MET A 28 -5.68 -3.14 5.23
CA MET A 28 -4.78 -2.76 6.32
C MET A 28 -3.46 -3.49 6.16
N SER A 29 -2.34 -2.77 6.27
CA SER A 29 -1.01 -3.37 6.28
C SER A 29 -0.28 -3.11 7.59
N LEU A 30 0.27 -4.17 8.17
CA LEU A 30 1.09 -4.17 9.37
C LEU A 30 2.57 -4.27 8.99
N ASN A 31 3.42 -3.56 9.72
CA ASN A 31 4.85 -3.84 9.67
C ASN A 31 5.20 -5.10 10.47
N LYS A 32 6.44 -5.58 10.35
CA LYS A 32 6.91 -6.76 11.08
C LYS A 32 6.76 -6.63 12.60
N ALA A 33 7.01 -5.44 13.16
CA ALA A 33 6.91 -5.22 14.60
C ALA A 33 5.47 -5.36 15.11
N ALA A 34 4.48 -4.82 14.38
CA ALA A 34 3.07 -5.01 14.67
C ALA A 34 2.63 -6.48 14.56
N GLN A 35 3.10 -7.19 13.52
CA GLN A 35 2.81 -8.61 13.38
C GLN A 35 3.39 -9.44 14.54
N VAL A 36 4.64 -9.14 14.95
CA VAL A 36 5.28 -9.80 16.10
C VAL A 36 4.59 -9.43 17.41
N ALA A 37 4.17 -8.18 17.58
CA ALA A 37 3.45 -7.72 18.77
C ALA A 37 2.11 -8.45 18.97
N LEU A 38 1.48 -8.89 17.87
CA LEU A 38 0.29 -9.76 17.89
C LEU A 38 0.59 -11.25 18.08
N GLY A 39 1.86 -11.64 18.23
CA GLY A 39 2.28 -13.04 18.32
C GLY A 39 2.33 -13.76 16.96
N SER A 40 2.49 -13.01 15.86
CA SER A 40 2.55 -13.52 14.48
C SER A 40 1.36 -14.40 14.08
N PRO A 41 0.11 -13.92 14.22
CA PRO A 41 -1.07 -14.73 13.99
C PRO A 41 -1.29 -15.01 12.49
N ALA A 42 -1.86 -16.17 12.18
CA ALA A 42 -2.32 -16.51 10.82
C ALA A 42 -3.64 -15.80 10.46
N ALA A 43 -4.46 -15.46 11.46
CA ALA A 43 -5.70 -14.71 11.30
C ALA A 43 -5.98 -13.81 12.50
N VAL A 44 -6.72 -12.75 12.27
CA VAL A 44 -7.18 -11.79 13.28
C VAL A 44 -8.68 -11.59 13.19
N GLU A 45 -9.32 -11.22 14.28
CA GLU A 45 -10.61 -10.56 14.25
C GLU A 45 -10.43 -9.04 14.25
N LEU A 46 -11.40 -8.33 13.66
CA LEU A 46 -11.39 -6.88 13.53
C LEU A 46 -12.38 -6.28 14.53
N LEU A 47 -11.89 -5.34 15.34
CA LEU A 47 -12.62 -4.72 16.44
C LEU A 47 -12.69 -3.21 16.22
N PHE A 48 -13.78 -2.59 16.66
CA PHE A 48 -13.92 -1.13 16.63
C PHE A 48 -14.53 -0.62 17.93
N ASP A 49 -13.85 0.35 18.55
CA ASP A 49 -14.42 1.17 19.61
C ASP A 49 -14.93 2.46 18.97
N ALA A 50 -16.26 2.57 18.82
CA ALA A 50 -16.89 3.72 18.20
C ALA A 50 -16.79 5.01 19.03
N ALA A 51 -16.73 4.89 20.36
CA ALA A 51 -16.67 6.05 21.24
C ALA A 51 -15.29 6.71 21.20
N ARG A 52 -14.24 5.91 21.07
CA ARG A 52 -12.84 6.37 21.02
C ARG A 52 -12.24 6.37 19.62
N ARG A 53 -12.99 5.91 18.63
CA ARG A 53 -12.55 5.73 17.24
C ARG A 53 -11.26 4.90 17.13
N ILE A 54 -11.17 3.83 17.92
CA ILE A 54 -10.02 2.92 17.93
C ILE A 54 -10.34 1.69 17.08
N VAL A 55 -9.46 1.37 16.14
CA VAL A 55 -9.46 0.09 15.43
C VAL A 55 -8.55 -0.89 16.16
N GLY A 56 -9.06 -2.10 16.41
CA GLY A 56 -8.35 -3.17 17.08
C GLY A 56 -8.20 -4.41 16.21
N LEU A 57 -7.04 -5.05 16.28
CA LEU A 57 -6.80 -6.38 15.71
C LEU A 57 -6.48 -7.33 16.86
N ARG A 58 -7.17 -8.47 16.94
CA ARG A 58 -6.88 -9.50 17.95
C ARG A 58 -6.65 -10.84 17.27
N ARG A 59 -5.67 -11.60 17.74
CA ARG A 59 -5.42 -12.97 17.24
C ARG A 59 -6.67 -13.84 17.46
N VAL A 60 -7.04 -14.61 16.44
CA VAL A 60 -8.13 -15.58 16.50
C VAL A 60 -7.74 -16.90 15.83
N ASP A 61 -8.50 -17.96 16.09
CA ASP A 61 -8.39 -19.20 15.31
C ASP A 61 -8.74 -18.90 13.84
N PRO A 62 -7.88 -19.28 12.86
CA PRO A 62 -8.17 -19.11 11.44
C PRO A 62 -9.46 -19.78 10.94
N ARG A 63 -10.05 -20.70 11.71
CA ARG A 63 -11.31 -21.37 11.40
C ARG A 63 -12.54 -20.67 11.97
N ALA A 64 -12.38 -19.61 12.76
CA ALA A 64 -13.52 -18.85 13.27
C ALA A 64 -14.23 -18.11 12.12
N ASP A 65 -15.56 -18.02 12.18
CA ASP A 65 -16.38 -17.40 11.12
C ASP A 65 -16.07 -15.92 10.87
N HIS A 66 -15.53 -15.24 11.89
CA HIS A 66 -15.14 -13.83 11.87
C HIS A 66 -13.62 -13.64 11.72
N ALA A 67 -12.89 -14.69 11.32
CA ALA A 67 -11.45 -14.64 11.13
C ALA A 67 -11.07 -13.98 9.79
N TYR A 68 -10.19 -12.99 9.87
CA TYR A 68 -9.58 -12.34 8.73
C TYR A 68 -8.13 -12.81 8.55
N PRO A 69 -7.78 -13.48 7.44
CA PRO A 69 -6.43 -13.99 7.24
C PRO A 69 -5.39 -12.87 7.14
N VAL A 70 -4.24 -13.08 7.78
CA VAL A 70 -3.07 -12.22 7.66
C VAL A 70 -2.14 -12.81 6.59
N ARG A 71 -1.80 -12.02 5.56
CA ARG A 71 -1.00 -12.47 4.40
C ARG A 71 0.28 -11.66 4.26
N SER A 72 1.40 -12.29 3.90
CA SER A 72 2.58 -11.55 3.45
C SER A 72 2.35 -11.05 2.03
N SER A 73 2.49 -9.75 1.79
CA SER A 73 2.24 -9.16 0.46
C SER A 73 3.38 -9.39 -0.54
N THR A 74 4.60 -9.59 -0.07
CA THR A 74 5.80 -9.79 -0.91
C THR A 74 6.36 -11.21 -0.84
N GLY A 75 5.72 -12.10 -0.07
CA GLY A 75 6.27 -13.43 0.26
C GLY A 75 7.51 -13.39 1.15
N MET A 76 7.98 -12.20 1.53
CA MET A 76 9.13 -12.04 2.43
C MET A 76 8.69 -12.19 3.88
N GLU A 77 9.56 -12.77 4.70
CA GLU A 77 9.35 -12.94 6.15
C GLU A 77 9.24 -11.60 6.90
N ASN A 78 9.89 -10.56 6.35
CA ASN A 78 9.90 -9.20 6.89
C ASN A 78 9.04 -8.22 6.07
N GLY A 79 8.27 -8.75 5.11
CA GLY A 79 7.39 -7.95 4.25
C GLY A 79 6.20 -7.36 5.01
N PRO A 80 5.49 -6.38 4.42
CA PRO A 80 4.25 -5.90 5.02
C PRO A 80 3.22 -7.03 5.01
N PHE A 81 2.62 -7.25 6.18
CA PHE A 81 1.53 -8.18 6.38
C PHE A 81 0.23 -7.47 6.10
N VAL A 82 -0.71 -8.10 5.41
CA VAL A 82 -1.94 -7.47 4.92
C VAL A 82 -3.16 -8.23 5.40
N VAL A 83 -4.17 -7.48 5.80
CA VAL A 83 -5.52 -7.95 6.12
C VAL A 83 -6.51 -7.22 5.22
N SER A 84 -7.42 -7.96 4.59
CA SER A 84 -8.53 -7.36 3.86
C SER A 84 -9.54 -6.83 4.87
N ALA A 85 -9.73 -5.52 4.92
CA ALA A 85 -10.56 -4.85 5.90
C ALA A 85 -11.72 -4.07 5.27
N MET A 86 -11.96 -4.25 3.96
CA MET A 86 -12.84 -3.37 3.19
C MET A 86 -14.26 -3.36 3.76
N ALA A 87 -14.83 -4.54 4.04
CA ALA A 87 -16.16 -4.65 4.63
C ALA A 87 -16.24 -3.99 6.02
N PHE A 88 -15.22 -4.20 6.87
CA PHE A 88 -15.13 -3.60 8.20
C PHE A 88 -15.04 -2.07 8.14
N LEU A 89 -14.15 -1.54 7.31
CA LEU A 89 -13.95 -0.11 7.15
C LEU A 89 -15.19 0.58 6.57
N HIS A 90 -15.88 -0.07 5.63
CA HIS A 90 -17.17 0.43 5.13
C HIS A 90 -18.26 0.37 6.19
N PHE A 91 -18.36 -0.73 6.95
CA PHE A 91 -19.40 -0.92 7.95
C PHE A 91 -19.35 0.13 9.07
N TYR A 92 -18.14 0.56 9.46
CA TYR A 92 -17.93 1.59 10.49
C TYR A 92 -17.64 2.99 9.93
N ASP A 93 -17.89 3.23 8.64
CA ASP A 93 -17.67 4.52 7.95
C ASP A 93 -16.24 5.09 8.13
N ILE A 94 -15.24 4.21 8.19
CA ILE A 94 -13.82 4.56 8.26
C ILE A 94 -13.30 4.78 6.84
N GLN A 95 -13.50 5.98 6.32
CA GLN A 95 -13.03 6.37 4.98
C GLN A 95 -11.80 7.27 5.10
N GLN A 96 -10.74 6.94 4.34
CA GLN A 96 -9.52 7.73 4.30
C GLN A 96 -9.28 8.25 2.87
N PRO A 97 -9.02 9.56 2.68
CA PRO A 97 -8.85 10.14 1.35
C PRO A 97 -7.59 9.60 0.64
N GLU A 98 -6.61 9.18 1.43
CA GLU A 98 -5.33 8.61 1.01
C GLU A 98 -4.92 7.45 1.93
N SER A 99 -3.76 6.84 1.64
CA SER A 99 -3.22 5.80 2.52
C SER A 99 -2.51 6.46 3.69
N LEU A 100 -2.96 6.15 4.90
CA LEU A 100 -2.45 6.76 6.12
C LEU A 100 -1.83 5.70 7.02
N ARG A 101 -0.73 6.04 7.68
CA ARG A 101 -0.02 5.19 8.64
C ARG A 101 -0.07 5.80 10.03
N TRP A 102 -0.42 4.99 11.01
CA TRP A 102 -0.39 5.34 12.41
C TRP A 102 0.59 4.46 13.18
N SER A 103 1.09 5.00 14.29
CA SER A 103 1.68 4.21 15.35
C SER A 103 0.59 3.35 16.00
N ALA A 104 0.93 2.09 16.28
CA ALA A 104 0.04 1.14 16.92
C ALA A 104 0.60 0.73 18.28
N TYR A 105 -0.28 0.37 19.20
CA TYR A 105 0.08 -0.09 20.55
C TYR A 105 -0.71 -1.34 20.92
N VAL A 106 -0.19 -2.14 21.84
CA VAL A 106 -0.90 -3.34 22.33
C VAL A 106 -1.57 -3.03 23.66
N CYS A 107 -2.85 -3.35 23.76
CA CYS A 107 -3.64 -3.28 24.98
C CYS A 107 -4.43 -4.60 25.11
N ASP A 108 -4.21 -5.36 26.17
CA ASP A 108 -4.89 -6.63 26.46
C ASP A 108 -4.89 -7.64 25.29
N GLY A 109 -3.75 -7.74 24.58
CA GLY A 109 -3.59 -8.64 23.43
C GLY A 109 -4.27 -8.17 22.14
N VAL A 110 -4.82 -6.95 22.15
CA VAL A 110 -5.35 -6.26 20.97
C VAL A 110 -4.32 -5.26 20.49
N LEU A 111 -3.98 -5.30 19.20
CA LEU A 111 -3.20 -4.25 18.55
C LEU A 111 -4.16 -3.12 18.14
N CYS A 112 -4.00 -1.98 18.79
CA CYS A 112 -4.87 -0.83 18.68
C CYS A 112 -4.23 0.27 17.85
N VAL A 113 -5.06 0.97 17.08
CA VAL A 113 -4.74 2.24 16.44
C VAL A 113 -5.84 3.24 16.75
N ASP A 114 -5.46 4.40 17.24
CA ASP A 114 -6.34 5.54 17.42
C ASP A 114 -6.42 6.31 16.09
N LEU A 115 -7.62 6.38 15.51
CA LEU A 115 -7.82 7.05 14.22
C LEU A 115 -7.77 8.58 14.30
N ASP A 116 -7.91 9.14 15.50
CA ASP A 116 -7.86 10.59 15.72
C ASP A 116 -6.43 11.05 16.08
N ALA A 117 -5.51 10.11 16.31
CA ALA A 117 -4.09 10.40 16.47
C ALA A 117 -3.43 10.84 15.15
N GLU A 118 -2.27 11.49 15.26
CA GLU A 118 -1.49 11.94 14.11
C GLU A 118 -1.13 10.76 13.18
N ALA A 119 -1.40 10.93 11.89
CA ALA A 119 -1.17 9.96 10.86
C ALA A 119 -0.17 10.47 9.83
N VAL A 120 0.70 9.58 9.34
CA VAL A 120 1.65 9.88 8.27
C VAL A 120 1.07 9.42 6.94
N ALA A 121 0.92 10.35 5.99
CA ALA A 121 0.56 10.02 4.62
C ALA A 121 1.60 9.09 3.98
N VAL A 122 1.14 7.96 3.45
CA VAL A 122 1.96 7.00 2.73
C VAL A 122 1.86 7.30 1.25
N THR A 123 2.81 8.07 0.74
CA THR A 123 2.97 8.28 -0.69
C THR A 123 3.59 7.04 -1.33
N SER A 124 3.05 6.62 -2.48
CA SER A 124 3.65 5.50 -3.21
C SER A 124 4.92 5.96 -3.91
N ASN A 125 6.03 5.24 -3.76
CA ASN A 125 7.21 5.38 -4.64
C ASN A 125 6.95 4.88 -6.08
N ARG A 126 5.72 4.49 -6.41
CA ARG A 126 5.33 4.05 -7.76
C ARG A 126 4.82 5.24 -8.57
N ALA A 127 5.65 6.25 -8.75
CA ALA A 127 5.58 7.01 -9.99
C ALA A 127 6.04 6.03 -11.08
N THR A 128 5.11 5.32 -11.71
CA THR A 128 5.39 4.74 -13.02
C THR A 128 5.84 5.91 -13.88
N PRO A 129 7.08 5.96 -14.39
CA PRO A 129 7.39 6.89 -15.46
C PRO A 129 6.39 6.51 -16.54
N ARG A 130 5.45 7.42 -16.83
CA ARG A 130 4.60 7.28 -18.00
C ARG A 130 5.59 7.29 -19.15
N GLN A 131 5.96 6.11 -19.65
CA GLN A 131 6.70 5.98 -20.89
C GLN A 131 5.79 6.65 -21.92
N SER A 132 6.13 7.88 -22.27
CA SER A 132 5.66 8.51 -23.47
C SER A 132 6.05 7.57 -24.60
N THR A 133 5.08 6.81 -25.12
CA THR A 133 5.17 6.19 -26.43
C THR A 133 5.23 7.32 -27.44
N GLY A 134 6.38 7.99 -27.52
CA GLY A 134 6.74 8.82 -28.64
C GLY A 134 7.01 7.87 -29.79
N THR A 135 6.04 7.71 -30.67
CA THR A 135 6.23 7.15 -32.01
C THR A 135 7.40 7.91 -32.65
N HIS A 136 8.54 7.26 -32.76
CA HIS A 136 9.66 7.76 -33.54
C HIS A 136 9.31 7.60 -35.02
N VAL A 137 8.63 8.60 -35.60
CA VAL A 137 8.53 8.70 -37.06
C VAL A 137 9.86 9.21 -37.57
N SER A 138 10.60 8.32 -38.23
CA SER A 138 11.82 8.65 -38.97
C SER A 138 11.47 9.57 -40.15
N LEU A 139 12.11 10.72 -40.25
CA LEU A 139 11.96 11.68 -41.36
C LEU A 139 12.74 11.29 -42.64
N SER A 140 13.18 10.03 -42.74
CA SER A 140 13.95 9.52 -43.88
C SER A 140 13.10 8.91 -44.99
N ASP A 141 11.83 8.56 -44.73
CA ASP A 141 11.05 7.67 -45.60
C ASP A 141 9.88 8.35 -46.35
N TYR A 142 9.89 9.68 -46.51
CA TYR A 142 8.87 10.39 -47.30
C TYR A 142 9.47 11.22 -48.45
N ARG A 143 10.25 10.54 -49.30
CA ARG A 143 10.52 10.95 -50.68
C ARG A 143 10.10 9.82 -51.63
N ASP A 144 8.80 9.55 -51.71
CA ASP A 144 8.18 9.07 -52.95
C ASP A 144 6.66 9.07 -52.82
N ALA A 145 6.04 10.20 -53.19
CA ALA A 145 4.61 10.30 -53.54
C ALA A 145 4.30 11.75 -53.94
N ARG A 146 5.01 12.26 -54.95
CA ARG A 146 4.48 13.29 -55.83
C ARG A 146 4.33 12.64 -57.19
N ASP A 147 3.11 12.20 -57.47
CA ASP A 147 2.47 12.34 -58.77
C ASP A 147 1.04 11.78 -58.67
N GLY A 148 0.05 12.65 -58.90
CA GLY A 148 -1.35 12.26 -59.05
C GLY A 148 -2.35 12.90 -58.07
N VAL A 149 -2.43 14.24 -58.03
CA VAL A 149 -3.62 14.95 -57.53
C VAL A 149 -4.26 15.68 -58.70
N ASP A 150 -5.32 15.08 -59.24
CA ASP A 150 -6.46 15.73 -59.91
C ASP A 150 -7.41 14.58 -60.32
N SER A 151 -8.71 14.53 -60.04
CA SER A 151 -9.69 15.59 -59.90
C SER A 151 -10.94 15.07 -59.16
N ALA A 152 -11.49 15.95 -58.33
CA ALA A 152 -12.89 16.18 -57.97
C ALA A 152 -14.01 15.16 -58.31
N ILE A 153 -14.72 14.76 -57.25
CA ILE A 153 -16.17 14.97 -57.02
C ILE A 153 -17.10 14.69 -58.22
N ARG A 154 -17.88 13.60 -58.16
CA ARG A 154 -19.29 13.56 -58.62
C ARG A 154 -20.05 12.31 -58.13
N ARG A 155 -21.11 12.60 -57.35
CA ARG A 155 -22.46 12.00 -57.34
C ARG A 155 -22.63 10.53 -56.89
N GLN A 156 -23.32 10.41 -55.74
CA GLN A 156 -24.27 9.33 -55.47
C GLN A 156 -25.25 9.19 -56.65
N GLY A 157 -25.37 7.97 -57.17
CA GLY A 157 -26.54 7.50 -57.92
C GLY A 157 -27.43 6.65 -57.00
N PRO A 158 -28.72 6.50 -57.32
CA PRO A 158 -29.67 5.69 -56.56
C PRO A 158 -29.37 4.19 -56.62
#